data_AF-A0A6J7HYF7-F1
#
_entry.id   AF-A0A6J7HYF7-F1
#
_cell.length_a   1.000
_cell.length_b   1.000
_cell.length_c   1.000
_cell.angle_alpha   90.00
_cell.angle_beta   90.00
_cell.angle_gamma   90.00
#
_symmetry.space_group_name_H-M   'P 1'
#
loop_
_entity.id
_entity.type
_entity.pdbx_description
1 polymer ?
#
loop_
_entity_poly.entity_id
_entity_poly.type
_entity_poly.pdbx_seq_one_letter_code
_entity_poly.pdbx_strand_id
1 'polypeptide(L)'
;MSRLKIGIDVGGTNTDAVVVDEDGEVIASTKSATTLDPSDGIAKALSEVIAGVDKSKITQAMLGTTHPANAIIQRRNLQTVGVLRLAAPSSLAIRPGAAWPKDLHASVIGPSAIVGGGYEYDGREIAPLEEKAIREFAQKCKGKVSAIAVSCAFAPANYAQELRAGEILAEELGADFPVSLSHQVGQIGLLERENATILNASLFGVAEGVVNGFHNALKGHGLKVDSFLTQTMAR
;
A
#
# COMPACT_ATOMS: atom_id res chain seq x y z
N MET A 1 8.05 1.43 -36.92
CA MET A 1 7.58 0.14 -36.38
C MET A 1 6.63 0.48 -35.25
N SER A 2 5.37 0.04 -35.30
CA SER A 2 4.38 0.38 -34.26
C SER A 2 4.77 -0.23 -32.93
N ARG A 3 4.77 0.57 -31.88
CA ARG A 3 4.99 0.11 -30.50
C ARG A 3 3.70 -0.45 -29.94
N LEU A 4 3.83 -1.50 -29.14
CA LEU A 4 2.71 -2.15 -28.47
C LEU A 4 2.78 -1.93 -26.96
N LYS A 5 1.62 -1.86 -26.33
CA LYS A 5 1.43 -1.72 -24.89
C LYS A 5 0.52 -2.82 -24.39
N ILE A 6 0.82 -3.37 -23.23
CA ILE A 6 -0.03 -4.35 -22.54
C ILE A 6 -0.80 -3.64 -21.42
N GLY A 7 -2.09 -3.90 -21.31
CA GLY A 7 -2.89 -3.62 -20.12
C GLY A 7 -3.40 -4.92 -19.52
N ILE A 8 -3.24 -5.10 -18.20
CA ILE A 8 -3.80 -6.23 -17.43
C ILE A 8 -4.67 -5.64 -16.32
N ASP A 9 -5.89 -6.12 -16.18
CA ASP A 9 -6.77 -5.80 -15.05
C ASP A 9 -7.13 -7.07 -14.28
N VAL A 10 -6.69 -7.13 -13.01
CA VAL A 10 -6.96 -8.25 -12.12
C VAL A 10 -8.13 -7.91 -11.20
N GLY A 11 -9.32 -8.32 -11.63
CA GLY A 11 -10.56 -8.22 -10.87
C GLY A 11 -10.74 -9.33 -9.83
N GLY A 12 -11.80 -9.25 -9.03
CA GLY A 12 -12.18 -10.33 -8.12
C GLY A 12 -12.84 -11.55 -8.80
N THR A 13 -13.26 -11.42 -10.06
CA THR A 13 -13.95 -12.49 -10.81
C THR A 13 -13.22 -12.87 -12.08
N ASN A 14 -12.76 -11.88 -12.84
CA ASN A 14 -12.02 -12.10 -14.08
C ASN A 14 -10.70 -11.33 -14.04
N THR A 15 -9.71 -11.89 -14.72
CA THR A 15 -8.49 -11.22 -15.13
C THR A 15 -8.56 -10.98 -16.64
N ASP A 16 -8.56 -9.71 -17.01
CA ASP A 16 -8.65 -9.24 -18.39
C ASP A 16 -7.27 -8.74 -18.82
N ALA A 17 -6.86 -9.04 -20.06
CA ALA A 17 -5.63 -8.46 -20.62
C ALA A 17 -5.82 -8.07 -22.08
N VAL A 18 -5.18 -6.98 -22.49
CA VAL A 18 -5.23 -6.42 -23.84
C VAL A 18 -3.84 -6.02 -24.32
N VAL A 19 -3.61 -6.14 -25.62
CA VAL A 19 -2.48 -5.54 -26.32
C VAL A 19 -3.04 -4.46 -27.24
N VAL A 20 -2.53 -3.26 -27.11
CA VAL A 20 -2.91 -2.11 -27.95
C VAL A 20 -1.69 -1.54 -28.67
N ASP A 21 -1.91 -0.94 -29.84
CA ASP A 21 -0.86 -0.21 -30.56
C ASP A 21 -0.80 1.28 -30.16
N GLU A 22 -0.05 2.08 -30.93
CA GLU A 22 0.13 3.51 -30.68
C GLU A 22 -1.13 4.34 -30.98
N ASP A 23 -1.98 3.85 -31.87
CA ASP A 23 -3.24 4.50 -32.27
C ASP A 23 -4.40 4.10 -31.33
N GLY A 24 -4.16 3.11 -30.45
CA GLY A 24 -5.12 2.62 -29.47
C GLY A 24 -5.97 1.45 -29.97
N GLU A 25 -5.63 0.89 -31.13
CA GLU A 25 -6.32 -0.27 -31.68
C GLU A 25 -5.95 -1.54 -30.91
N VAL A 26 -6.96 -2.37 -30.64
CA VAL A 26 -6.78 -3.63 -29.90
C VAL A 26 -6.26 -4.72 -30.84
N ILE A 27 -5.02 -5.13 -30.62
CA ILE A 27 -4.35 -6.17 -31.41
C ILE A 27 -4.69 -7.57 -30.90
N ALA A 28 -4.79 -7.72 -29.58
CA ALA A 28 -5.14 -8.97 -28.92
C ALA A 28 -5.85 -8.70 -27.60
N SER A 29 -6.72 -9.62 -27.18
CA SER A 29 -7.40 -9.57 -25.90
C SER A 29 -7.65 -10.97 -25.36
N THR A 30 -7.55 -11.14 -24.05
CA THR A 30 -8.00 -12.35 -23.35
C THR A 30 -8.81 -11.97 -22.12
N LYS A 31 -9.66 -12.91 -21.71
CA LYS A 31 -10.44 -12.86 -20.47
C LYS A 31 -10.43 -14.24 -19.85
N SER A 32 -9.99 -14.31 -18.60
CA SER A 32 -9.94 -15.56 -17.86
C SER A 32 -10.49 -15.38 -16.45
N ALA A 33 -10.97 -16.46 -15.83
CA ALA A 33 -11.41 -16.41 -14.44
C ALA A 33 -10.23 -16.07 -13.51
N THR A 34 -10.46 -15.20 -12.53
CA THR A 34 -9.45 -14.85 -11.52
C THR A 34 -9.10 -16.08 -10.69
N THR A 35 -7.80 -16.30 -10.52
CA THR A 35 -7.23 -17.37 -9.70
C THR A 35 -7.15 -16.98 -8.22
N LEU A 36 -6.98 -17.97 -7.34
CA LEU A 36 -6.79 -17.69 -5.91
C LEU A 36 -5.49 -16.92 -5.64
N ASP A 37 -4.41 -17.26 -6.34
CA ASP A 37 -3.18 -16.47 -6.37
C ASP A 37 -3.26 -15.47 -7.53
N PRO A 38 -3.23 -14.15 -7.26
CA PRO A 38 -3.27 -13.13 -8.31
C PRO A 38 -2.12 -13.26 -9.31
N SER A 39 -0.95 -13.75 -8.87
CA SER A 39 0.25 -13.92 -9.69
C SER A 39 0.01 -14.92 -10.82
N ASP A 40 -0.69 -16.03 -10.53
CA ASP A 40 -1.04 -17.04 -11.52
C ASP A 40 -1.97 -16.48 -12.59
N GLY A 41 -2.95 -15.67 -12.17
CA GLY A 41 -3.92 -15.03 -13.05
C GLY A 41 -3.24 -14.04 -14.00
N ILE A 42 -2.32 -13.24 -13.47
CA ILE A 42 -1.50 -12.31 -14.25
C ILE A 42 -0.64 -13.08 -15.27
N ALA A 43 0.06 -14.12 -14.82
CA ALA A 43 0.94 -14.91 -15.69
C ALA A 43 0.16 -15.61 -16.82
N LYS A 44 -1.01 -16.17 -16.50
CA LYS A 44 -1.90 -16.81 -17.48
C LYS A 44 -2.44 -15.81 -18.49
N ALA A 45 -3.02 -14.70 -18.02
CA ALA A 45 -3.58 -13.68 -18.91
C ALA A 45 -2.50 -13.06 -19.81
N LEU A 46 -1.30 -12.84 -19.27
CA LEU A 46 -0.16 -12.38 -20.06
C LEU A 46 0.24 -13.39 -21.14
N SER A 47 0.37 -14.67 -20.78
CA SER A 47 0.75 -15.74 -21.71
C SER A 47 -0.24 -15.86 -22.88
N GLU A 48 -1.54 -15.81 -22.57
CA GLU A 48 -2.61 -15.89 -23.55
C GLU A 48 -2.67 -14.66 -24.47
N VAL A 49 -2.59 -13.44 -23.91
CA VAL A 49 -2.76 -12.21 -24.71
C VAL A 49 -1.60 -11.95 -25.66
N ILE A 50 -0.38 -12.40 -25.32
CA ILE A 50 0.79 -12.23 -26.18
C ILE A 50 0.97 -13.40 -27.17
N ALA A 51 0.09 -14.40 -27.15
CA ALA A 51 0.15 -15.52 -28.08
C ALA A 51 -0.05 -15.03 -29.52
N GLY A 52 1.02 -15.08 -30.33
CA GLY A 52 1.02 -14.57 -31.70
C GLY A 52 1.38 -13.08 -31.85
N VAL A 53 1.68 -12.39 -30.75
CA VAL A 53 2.17 -11.00 -30.78
C VAL A 53 3.69 -10.98 -30.88
N ASP A 54 4.23 -10.10 -31.73
CA ASP A 54 5.66 -9.83 -31.79
C ASP A 54 6.12 -9.09 -30.53
N LYS A 55 6.70 -9.85 -29.59
CA LYS A 55 7.19 -9.37 -28.30
C LYS A 55 8.22 -8.24 -28.43
N SER A 56 8.97 -8.17 -29.53
CA SER A 56 9.98 -7.12 -29.73
C SER A 56 9.38 -5.72 -29.88
N LYS A 57 8.09 -5.63 -30.20
CA LYS A 57 7.35 -4.37 -30.32
C LYS A 57 6.73 -3.91 -29.00
N ILE A 58 6.66 -4.78 -27.99
CA ILE A 58 6.06 -4.46 -26.71
C ILE A 58 7.06 -3.61 -25.91
N THR A 59 6.64 -2.40 -25.54
CA THR A 59 7.50 -1.42 -24.86
C THR A 59 7.04 -1.09 -23.45
N GLN A 60 5.75 -1.28 -23.16
CA GLN A 60 5.14 -0.92 -21.89
C GLN A 60 4.14 -1.99 -21.44
N ALA A 61 4.01 -2.16 -20.13
CA ALA A 61 2.98 -2.97 -19.52
C ALA A 61 2.37 -2.24 -18.32
N MET A 62 1.05 -2.28 -18.21
CA MET A 62 0.27 -1.64 -17.15
C MET A 62 -0.56 -2.67 -16.40
N LEU A 63 -0.57 -2.58 -15.08
CA LEU A 63 -1.40 -3.42 -14.22
C LEU A 63 -2.40 -2.58 -13.43
N GLY A 64 -3.68 -2.83 -13.68
CA GLY A 64 -4.80 -2.48 -12.82
C GLY A 64 -5.17 -3.66 -11.94
N THR A 65 -5.59 -3.38 -10.71
CA THR A 65 -6.07 -4.43 -9.82
C THR A 65 -7.05 -3.89 -8.79
N THR A 66 -8.03 -4.73 -8.44
CA THR A 66 -8.95 -4.49 -7.32
C THR A 66 -8.58 -5.27 -6.07
N HIS A 67 -7.46 -6.01 -6.09
CA HIS A 67 -7.05 -6.90 -5.01
C HIS A 67 -6.93 -6.22 -3.65
N PRO A 68 -6.27 -5.04 -3.52
CA PRO A 68 -6.20 -4.35 -2.23
C PRO A 68 -7.59 -3.97 -1.67
N ALA A 69 -8.50 -3.48 -2.51
CA ALA A 69 -9.85 -3.14 -2.09
C ALA A 69 -10.65 -4.38 -1.65
N ASN A 70 -10.54 -5.48 -2.41
CA ASN A 70 -11.18 -6.74 -2.07
C ASN A 70 -10.64 -7.35 -0.77
N ALA A 71 -9.33 -7.24 -0.52
CA ALA A 71 -8.71 -7.68 0.74
C ALA A 71 -9.34 -6.99 1.96
N ILE A 72 -9.59 -5.68 1.86
CA ILE A 72 -10.28 -4.91 2.91
C ILE A 72 -11.73 -5.38 3.06
N ILE A 73 -12.49 -5.41 1.97
CA ILE A 73 -13.93 -5.78 2.00
C ILE A 73 -14.12 -7.17 2.61
N GLN A 74 -13.28 -8.13 2.22
CA GLN A 74 -13.34 -9.52 2.64
C GLN A 74 -12.63 -9.80 3.98
N ARG A 75 -11.89 -8.82 4.53
CA ARG A 75 -10.99 -8.97 5.68
C ARG A 75 -9.99 -10.13 5.52
N ARG A 76 -9.36 -10.24 4.34
CA ARG A 76 -8.43 -11.34 4.02
C ARG A 76 -7.05 -10.80 3.70
N ASN A 77 -6.03 -11.55 4.11
CA ASN A 77 -4.62 -11.25 3.84
C ASN A 77 -4.17 -9.85 4.33
N LEU A 78 -4.91 -9.25 5.26
CA LEU A 78 -4.53 -8.00 5.91
C LEU A 78 -3.52 -8.33 7.01
N GLN A 79 -2.41 -7.60 7.01
CA GLN A 79 -1.36 -7.78 8.00
C GLN A 79 -1.72 -7.07 9.31
N THR A 80 -1.24 -7.61 10.43
CA THR A 80 -1.31 -6.93 11.72
C THR A 80 -0.32 -5.77 11.74
N VAL A 81 -0.80 -4.59 12.13
CA VAL A 81 -0.10 -3.31 12.06
C VAL A 81 0.10 -2.73 13.46
N GLY A 82 1.32 -2.29 13.77
CA GLY A 82 1.57 -1.44 14.92
C GLY A 82 1.11 -0.01 14.64
N VAL A 83 0.39 0.63 15.57
CA VAL A 83 -0.15 1.97 15.35
C VAL A 83 0.47 3.00 16.29
N LEU A 84 1.20 3.95 15.74
CA LEU A 84 1.85 5.04 16.48
C LEU A 84 1.20 6.37 16.13
N ARG A 85 0.69 7.08 17.15
CA ARG A 85 0.16 8.44 16.99
C ARG A 85 1.00 9.46 17.76
N LEU A 86 1.52 10.46 17.06
CA LEU A 86 2.27 11.61 17.58
C LEU A 86 1.29 12.78 17.78
N ALA A 87 0.59 12.79 18.92
CA ALA A 87 -0.43 13.80 19.23
C ALA A 87 -0.85 13.75 20.71
N ALA A 88 0.02 13.33 21.63
CA ALA A 88 -0.22 13.53 23.06
C ALA A 88 0.16 14.98 23.44
N PRO A 89 -0.61 15.64 24.34
CA PRO A 89 -1.79 15.12 25.04
C PRO A 89 -3.13 15.33 24.28
N SER A 90 -3.13 16.03 23.15
CA SER A 90 -4.34 16.53 22.47
C SER A 90 -5.30 15.46 21.95
N SER A 91 -4.85 14.22 21.75
CA SER A 91 -5.65 13.14 21.14
C SER A 91 -5.83 11.88 22.01
N LEU A 92 -5.54 11.97 23.32
CA LEU A 92 -5.59 10.81 24.23
C LEU A 92 -7.00 10.23 24.45
N ALA A 93 -8.04 11.04 24.26
CA ALA A 93 -9.43 10.62 24.51
C ALA A 93 -9.95 9.60 23.48
N ILE A 94 -9.39 9.57 22.27
CA ILE A 94 -9.85 8.73 21.16
C ILE A 94 -8.73 7.78 20.76
N ARG A 95 -8.87 6.49 21.07
CA ARG A 95 -7.90 5.47 20.66
C ARG A 95 -7.81 5.33 19.12
N PRO A 96 -6.66 4.89 18.58
CA PRO A 96 -6.59 4.53 17.17
C PRO A 96 -7.62 3.48 16.78
N GLY A 97 -8.25 3.64 15.61
CA GLY A 97 -9.29 2.73 15.13
C GLY A 97 -10.57 2.71 15.97
N ALA A 98 -10.84 3.73 16.80
CA ALA A 98 -12.02 3.74 17.71
C ALA A 98 -13.36 3.47 17.00
N ALA A 99 -13.53 3.93 15.76
CA ALA A 99 -14.75 3.77 14.97
C ALA A 99 -14.73 2.55 14.03
N TRP A 100 -13.68 1.72 14.06
CA TRP A 100 -13.58 0.57 13.17
C TRP A 100 -14.56 -0.54 13.55
N PRO A 101 -15.05 -1.32 12.57
CA PRO A 101 -15.72 -2.59 12.83
C PRO A 101 -14.86 -3.48 13.74
N LYS A 102 -15.48 -4.12 14.75
CA LYS A 102 -14.77 -4.87 15.79
C LYS A 102 -13.90 -5.99 15.23
N ASP A 103 -14.42 -6.68 14.22
CA ASP A 103 -13.75 -7.77 13.51
C ASP A 103 -12.52 -7.28 12.75
N LEU A 104 -12.62 -6.16 12.03
CA LEU A 104 -11.50 -5.56 11.31
C LEU A 104 -10.44 -4.99 12.28
N HIS A 105 -10.89 -4.35 13.36
CA HIS A 105 -9.98 -3.87 14.41
C HIS A 105 -9.19 -5.04 15.01
N ALA A 106 -9.84 -6.17 15.30
CA ALA A 106 -9.19 -7.32 15.92
C ALA A 106 -8.19 -8.03 15.00
N SER A 107 -8.37 -7.96 13.67
CA SER A 107 -7.45 -8.58 12.71
C SER A 107 -6.28 -7.68 12.32
N VAL A 108 -6.50 -6.36 12.24
CA VAL A 108 -5.50 -5.41 11.70
C VAL A 108 -4.72 -4.70 12.80
N ILE A 109 -5.36 -4.26 13.88
CA ILE A 109 -4.71 -3.36 14.84
C ILE A 109 -3.97 -4.18 15.91
N GLY A 110 -2.64 -4.11 15.87
CA GLY A 110 -1.74 -4.67 16.86
C GLY A 110 -1.47 -3.71 18.03
N PRO A 111 -0.26 -3.75 18.64
CA PRO A 111 0.15 -2.77 19.64
C PRO A 111 -0.05 -1.34 19.12
N SER A 112 -0.64 -0.49 19.96
CA SER A 112 -0.84 0.92 19.66
C SER A 112 -0.30 1.82 20.77
N ALA A 113 0.18 3.00 20.40
CA ALA A 113 0.66 4.02 21.33
C ALA A 113 0.30 5.42 20.83
N ILE A 114 -0.09 6.29 21.77
CA ILE A 114 -0.20 7.73 21.55
C ILE A 114 0.90 8.37 22.39
N VAL A 115 1.82 9.08 21.76
CA VAL A 115 3.02 9.64 22.40
C VAL A 115 3.15 11.13 22.10
N GLY A 116 4.03 11.82 22.82
CA GLY A 116 4.31 13.24 22.63
C GLY A 116 4.82 13.55 21.21
N GLY A 117 4.35 14.67 20.69
CA GLY A 117 4.55 15.12 19.32
C GLY A 117 3.30 15.81 18.79
N GLY A 118 3.27 16.07 17.49
CA GLY A 118 2.17 16.77 16.83
C GLY A 118 2.44 18.26 16.68
N TYR A 119 1.76 18.85 15.71
CA TYR A 119 1.75 20.29 15.48
C TYR A 119 0.34 20.86 15.63
N GLU A 120 0.26 22.12 16.02
CA GLU A 120 -0.93 22.95 15.88
C GLU A 120 -1.10 23.38 14.42
N TYR A 121 -2.29 23.92 14.08
CA TYR A 121 -2.59 24.37 12.72
C TYR A 121 -1.63 25.47 12.19
N ASP A 122 -0.98 26.21 13.09
CA ASP A 122 -0.01 27.27 12.78
C ASP A 122 1.45 26.78 12.76
N GLY A 123 1.66 25.46 12.92
CA GLY A 123 2.97 24.83 12.89
C GLY A 123 3.72 24.83 14.21
N ARG A 124 3.18 25.41 15.29
CA ARG A 124 3.75 25.25 16.64
C ARG A 124 3.67 23.81 17.09
N GLU A 125 4.63 23.33 17.85
CA GLU A 125 4.58 21.99 18.42
C GLU A 125 3.50 21.91 19.51
N ILE A 126 2.69 20.85 19.47
CA ILE A 126 1.78 20.49 20.57
C ILE A 126 2.61 20.02 21.77
N ALA A 127 3.59 19.16 21.50
CA ALA A 127 4.59 18.68 22.44
C ALA A 127 5.86 18.28 21.68
N PRO A 128 7.03 18.26 22.35
CA PRO A 128 8.25 17.70 21.79
C PRO A 128 8.07 16.22 21.43
N LEU A 129 8.80 15.76 20.40
CA LEU A 129 8.79 14.36 20.00
C LEU A 129 9.39 13.46 21.10
N GLU A 130 8.62 12.49 21.58
CA GLU A 130 9.06 11.55 22.62
C GLU A 130 9.83 10.35 22.03
N GLU A 131 11.08 10.56 21.59
CA GLU A 131 11.88 9.51 20.93
C GLU A 131 11.99 8.21 21.75
N LYS A 132 12.12 8.31 23.07
CA LYS A 132 12.19 7.14 23.95
C LYS A 132 10.91 6.30 23.88
N ALA A 133 9.74 6.95 23.86
CA ALA A 133 8.46 6.26 23.77
C ALA A 133 8.28 5.57 22.41
N ILE A 134 8.82 6.16 21.34
CA ILE A 134 8.85 5.56 20.00
C ILE A 134 9.70 4.28 19.99
N ARG A 135 10.90 4.30 20.60
CA ARG A 135 11.74 3.11 20.73
C ARG A 135 11.06 2.02 21.57
N GLU A 136 10.45 2.39 22.69
CA GLU A 136 9.68 1.44 23.51
C GLU A 136 8.50 0.82 22.75
N PHE A 137 7.82 1.62 21.92
CA PHE A 137 6.78 1.13 21.02
C PHE A 137 7.32 0.15 19.98
N ALA A 138 8.46 0.46 19.33
CA ALA A 138 9.11 -0.42 18.37
C ALA A 138 9.42 -1.80 19.00
N GLN A 139 9.96 -1.81 20.22
CA GLN A 139 10.23 -3.06 20.95
C GLN A 139 8.96 -3.86 21.24
N LYS A 140 7.82 -3.21 21.52
CA LYS A 140 6.53 -3.89 21.71
C LYS A 140 6.01 -4.53 20.42
N CYS A 141 6.31 -3.94 19.26
CA CYS A 141 5.92 -4.38 17.93
C CYS A 141 6.81 -5.49 17.35
N LYS A 142 8.08 -5.56 17.75
CA LYS A 142 9.06 -6.51 17.23
C LYS A 142 8.56 -7.96 17.30
N GLY A 143 8.50 -8.63 16.15
CA GLY A 143 8.04 -10.01 16.02
C GLY A 143 6.52 -10.22 16.16
N LYS A 144 5.71 -9.15 16.29
CA LYS A 144 4.26 -9.23 16.47
C LYS A 144 3.45 -8.57 15.35
N VAL A 145 4.07 -7.66 14.60
CA VAL A 145 3.42 -6.91 13.52
C VAL A 145 4.27 -7.02 12.25
N SER A 146 3.64 -6.88 11.09
CA SER A 146 4.35 -6.91 9.80
C SER A 146 4.64 -5.52 9.24
N ALA A 147 3.98 -4.49 9.77
CA ALA A 147 4.15 -3.10 9.37
C ALA A 147 3.79 -2.15 10.51
N ILE A 148 4.19 -0.88 10.40
CA ILE A 148 3.78 0.18 11.31
C ILE A 148 3.09 1.31 10.54
N ALA A 149 2.01 1.83 11.11
CA ALA A 149 1.39 3.08 10.68
C ALA A 149 1.75 4.18 11.69
N VAL A 150 2.35 5.26 11.20
CA VAL A 150 2.67 6.46 11.99
C VAL A 150 1.76 7.59 11.54
N SER A 151 1.07 8.21 12.49
CA SER A 151 0.26 9.40 12.26
C SER A 151 0.64 10.53 13.20
N CYS A 152 0.73 11.75 12.70
CA CYS A 152 1.03 12.95 13.47
C CYS A 152 -0.06 14.00 13.28
N ALA A 153 -0.40 14.73 14.35
CA ALA A 153 -1.30 15.88 14.23
C ALA A 153 -0.69 16.91 13.27
N PHE A 154 -1.48 17.34 12.27
CA PHE A 154 -1.07 18.28 11.22
C PHE A 154 0.20 17.89 10.41
N ALA A 155 0.52 16.59 10.33
CA ALA A 155 1.62 16.07 9.50
C ALA A 155 1.64 16.55 8.03
N PRO A 156 0.48 16.68 7.33
CA PRO A 156 0.49 17.18 5.95
C PRO A 156 1.05 18.60 5.79
N ALA A 157 1.00 19.43 6.83
CA ALA A 157 1.59 20.77 6.84
C ALA A 157 3.05 20.75 7.30
N ASN A 158 3.37 19.93 8.31
CA ASN A 158 4.72 19.73 8.80
C ASN A 158 4.94 18.26 9.20
N TYR A 159 5.71 17.53 8.39
CA TYR A 159 5.93 16.09 8.54
C TYR A 159 7.27 15.75 9.21
N ALA A 160 8.03 16.73 9.73
CA ALA A 160 9.38 16.48 10.26
C ALA A 160 9.39 15.46 11.41
N GLN A 161 8.39 15.49 12.29
CA GLN A 161 8.27 14.53 13.39
C GLN A 161 7.88 13.12 12.90
N GLU A 162 7.10 12.99 11.81
CA GLU A 162 6.83 11.67 11.22
C GLU A 162 8.09 11.07 10.59
N LEU A 163 8.88 11.86 9.88
CA LEU A 163 10.15 11.40 9.31
C LEU A 163 11.09 10.94 10.42
N ARG A 164 11.25 11.74 11.48
CA ARG A 164 12.10 11.37 12.61
C ARG A 164 11.61 10.09 13.30
N ALA A 165 10.30 9.94 13.49
CA ALA A 165 9.73 8.70 14.01
C ALA A 165 10.02 7.51 13.08
N GLY A 166 9.89 7.69 11.76
CA GLY A 166 10.23 6.67 10.76
C GLY A 166 11.70 6.24 10.83
N GLU A 167 12.64 7.18 10.97
CA GLU A 167 14.07 6.90 11.16
C GLU A 167 14.31 6.05 12.42
N ILE A 168 13.72 6.44 13.55
CA ILE A 168 13.86 5.69 14.81
C ILE A 168 13.29 4.28 14.66
N LEU A 169 12.14 4.12 14.00
CA LEU A 169 11.56 2.81 13.73
C LEU A 169 12.47 1.95 12.85
N ALA A 170 13.09 2.53 11.83
CA ALA A 170 14.05 1.86 10.96
C ALA A 170 15.33 1.44 11.71
N GLU A 171 15.83 2.27 12.64
CA GLU A 171 16.94 1.92 13.52
C GLU A 171 16.62 0.70 14.41
N GLU A 172 15.40 0.61 14.95
CA GLU A 172 14.99 -0.43 15.92
C GLU A 172 14.52 -1.75 15.27
N LEU A 173 13.88 -1.66 14.10
CA LEU A 173 13.20 -2.78 13.44
C LEU A 173 13.91 -3.24 12.15
N GLY A 174 14.84 -2.43 11.63
CA GLY A 174 15.53 -2.66 10.36
C GLY A 174 15.08 -1.68 9.27
N ALA A 175 16.01 -1.30 8.40
CA ALA A 175 15.79 -0.30 7.34
C ALA A 175 14.69 -0.70 6.35
N ASP A 176 14.52 -2.00 6.11
CA ASP A 176 13.51 -2.53 5.18
C ASP A 176 12.17 -2.83 5.87
N PHE A 177 12.02 -2.52 7.16
CA PHE A 177 10.75 -2.76 7.87
C PHE A 177 9.66 -1.82 7.34
N PRO A 178 8.47 -2.32 6.93
CA PRO A 178 7.45 -1.47 6.34
C PRO A 178 6.87 -0.45 7.32
N VAL A 179 7.01 0.84 6.99
CA VAL A 179 6.42 1.95 7.75
C VAL A 179 5.63 2.84 6.80
N SER A 180 4.33 3.01 7.08
CA SER A 180 3.48 3.99 6.40
C SER A 180 3.42 5.28 7.22
N LEU A 181 3.84 6.39 6.62
CA LEU A 181 3.79 7.71 7.22
C LEU A 181 2.54 8.46 6.73
N SER A 182 1.74 8.99 7.66
CA SER A 182 0.41 9.48 7.32
C SER A 182 0.43 10.68 6.37
N HIS A 183 1.47 11.52 6.39
CA HIS A 183 1.62 12.63 5.45
C HIS A 183 1.65 12.21 3.97
N GLN A 184 1.93 10.93 3.67
CA GLN A 184 1.96 10.39 2.31
C GLN A 184 0.64 9.75 1.87
N VAL A 185 -0.31 9.54 2.79
CA VAL A 185 -1.48 8.67 2.55
C VAL A 185 -2.80 9.43 2.47
N GLY A 186 -3.00 10.49 3.25
CA GLY A 186 -4.34 11.06 3.41
C GLY A 186 -4.45 12.56 3.62
N GLN A 187 -5.70 12.99 3.79
CA GLN A 187 -6.15 14.38 3.89
C GLN A 187 -5.89 15.00 5.28
N ILE A 188 -6.27 16.26 5.49
CA ILE A 188 -5.96 17.03 6.72
C ILE A 188 -6.53 16.40 8.01
N GLY A 189 -7.68 15.71 7.95
CA GLY A 189 -8.32 15.09 9.13
C GLY A 189 -7.47 14.00 9.78
N LEU A 190 -7.18 14.12 11.09
CA LEU A 190 -6.28 13.20 11.79
C LEU A 190 -6.83 11.76 11.82
N LEU A 191 -8.11 11.57 12.18
CA LEU A 191 -8.67 10.24 12.37
C LEU A 191 -8.87 9.52 11.03
N GLU A 192 -9.37 10.20 10.02
CA GLU A 192 -9.56 9.66 8.67
C GLU A 192 -8.21 9.29 8.04
N ARG A 193 -7.22 10.18 8.18
CA ARG A 193 -5.85 9.94 7.69
C ARG A 193 -5.17 8.81 8.44
N GLU A 194 -5.29 8.74 9.76
CA GLU A 194 -4.77 7.61 10.54
C GLU A 194 -5.40 6.30 10.07
N ASN A 195 -6.73 6.25 9.91
CA ASN A 195 -7.42 5.06 9.42
C ASN A 195 -6.92 4.63 8.04
N ALA A 196 -6.75 5.58 7.10
CA ALA A 196 -6.19 5.29 5.78
C ALA A 196 -4.74 4.78 5.87
N THR A 197 -3.94 5.35 6.78
CA THR A 197 -2.53 4.94 7.00
C THR A 197 -2.43 3.54 7.57
N ILE A 198 -3.31 3.17 8.51
CA ILE A 198 -3.40 1.81 9.05
C ILE A 198 -3.80 0.83 7.94
N LEU A 199 -4.81 1.16 7.12
CA LEU A 199 -5.21 0.31 6.00
C LEU A 199 -4.07 0.14 4.99
N ASN A 200 -3.39 1.23 4.62
CA ASN A 200 -2.25 1.19 3.71
C ASN A 200 -1.14 0.27 4.24
N ALA A 201 -0.77 0.41 5.52
CA ALA A 201 0.23 -0.45 6.15
C ALA A 201 -0.19 -1.93 6.16
N SER A 202 -1.47 -2.22 6.40
CA SER A 202 -1.99 -3.61 6.44
C SER A 202 -2.03 -4.29 5.06
N LEU A 203 -1.96 -3.51 3.98
CA LEU A 203 -2.01 -3.98 2.60
C LEU A 203 -0.62 -4.22 1.98
N PHE A 204 0.47 -3.96 2.71
CA PHE A 204 1.82 -4.04 2.16
C PHE A 204 2.11 -5.41 1.51
N GLY A 205 1.84 -6.51 2.21
CA GLY A 205 2.04 -7.86 1.67
C GLY A 205 1.14 -8.20 0.47
N VAL A 206 -0.08 -7.65 0.41
CA VAL A 206 -0.97 -7.82 -0.74
C VAL A 206 -0.40 -7.09 -1.96
N ALA A 207 0.07 -5.85 -1.77
CA ALA A 207 0.68 -5.06 -2.83
C ALA A 207 1.97 -5.71 -3.33
N GLU A 208 2.84 -6.17 -2.41
CA GLU A 208 4.08 -6.86 -2.75
C GLU A 208 3.82 -8.12 -3.58
N GLY A 209 2.86 -8.96 -3.18
CA GLY A 209 2.50 -10.16 -3.93
C GLY A 209 2.06 -9.86 -5.36
N VAL A 210 1.21 -8.86 -5.55
CA VAL A 210 0.73 -8.45 -6.87
C VAL A 210 1.87 -7.90 -7.74
N VAL A 211 2.71 -7.02 -7.20
CA VAL A 211 3.85 -6.42 -7.92
C VAL A 211 4.86 -7.49 -8.33
N ASN A 212 5.21 -8.38 -7.40
CA ASN A 212 6.14 -9.47 -7.67
C ASN A 212 5.57 -10.44 -8.71
N GLY A 213 4.28 -10.79 -8.60
CA GLY A 213 3.58 -11.63 -9.57
C GLY A 213 3.65 -11.04 -10.99
N PHE A 214 3.40 -9.73 -11.10
CA PHE A 214 3.47 -9.01 -12.38
C PHE A 214 4.89 -8.97 -12.96
N HIS A 215 5.89 -8.59 -12.16
CA HIS A 215 7.27 -8.56 -12.62
C HIS A 215 7.79 -9.96 -13.01
N ASN A 216 7.43 -10.98 -12.25
CA ASN A 216 7.78 -12.37 -12.57
C ASN A 216 7.11 -12.85 -13.86
N ALA A 217 5.85 -12.49 -14.09
CA ALA A 217 5.14 -12.80 -15.33
C ALA A 217 5.81 -12.17 -16.55
N LEU A 218 6.18 -10.88 -16.48
CA LEU A 218 6.90 -10.19 -17.55
C LEU A 218 8.27 -10.83 -17.82
N LYS A 219 9.04 -11.08 -16.77
CA LYS A 219 10.37 -11.69 -16.85
C LYS A 219 10.31 -13.12 -17.43
N GLY A 220 9.35 -13.92 -16.98
CA GLY A 220 9.14 -15.29 -17.46
C GLY A 220 8.85 -15.39 -18.96
N HIS A 221 8.26 -14.34 -19.54
CA HIS A 221 7.99 -14.26 -20.98
C HIS A 221 9.08 -13.54 -21.80
N GLY A 222 10.17 -13.13 -21.15
CA GLY A 222 11.30 -12.43 -21.77
C GLY A 222 11.01 -10.96 -22.11
N LEU A 223 10.00 -10.35 -21.48
CA LEU A 223 9.63 -8.96 -21.73
C LEU A 223 10.49 -8.03 -20.87
N LYS A 224 11.27 -7.16 -21.53
CA LYS A 224 12.03 -6.06 -20.90
C LYS A 224 11.34 -4.75 -21.27
N VAL A 225 10.33 -4.40 -20.47
CA VAL A 225 9.41 -3.29 -20.75
C VAL A 225 9.28 -2.39 -19.53
N ASP A 226 8.89 -1.15 -19.75
CA ASP A 226 8.53 -0.27 -18.64
C ASP A 226 7.22 -0.75 -18.02
N SER A 227 7.23 -1.08 -16.73
CA SER A 227 6.06 -1.56 -15.98
C SER A 227 5.45 -0.45 -15.13
N PHE A 228 4.13 -0.35 -15.16
CA PHE A 228 3.37 0.66 -14.42
C PHE A 228 2.22 0.02 -13.65
N LEU A 229 1.86 0.61 -12.51
CA LEU A 229 0.65 0.31 -11.76
C LEU A 229 -0.35 1.44 -11.91
N THR A 230 -1.63 1.13 -12.04
CA THR A 230 -2.66 2.17 -12.00
C THR A 230 -2.85 2.67 -10.56
N GLN A 231 -2.95 3.98 -10.38
CA GLN A 231 -3.27 4.59 -9.10
C GLN A 231 -4.59 5.34 -9.19
N THR A 232 -5.48 5.13 -8.23
CA THR A 232 -6.67 5.98 -8.07
C THR A 232 -6.22 7.30 -7.47
N MET A 233 -6.24 8.37 -8.26
CA MET A 233 -6.02 9.72 -7.73
C MET A 233 -7.24 10.09 -6.88
N ALA A 234 -7.08 10.16 -5.55
CA ALA A 234 -8.08 10.77 -4.69
C ALA A 234 -8.18 12.26 -5.07
N ARG A 235 -9.28 12.64 -5.72
CA ARG A 235 -9.64 14.05 -5.92
C ARG A 235 -10.21 14.65 -4.64
#